data_AF-A0A924G9E1-F1
#
_entry.id   AF-A0A924G9E1-F1
#
_cell.length_a   1.000
_cell.length_b   1.000
_cell.length_c   1.000
_cell.angle_alpha   90.00
_cell.angle_beta   90.00
_cell.angle_gamma   90.00
#
_symmetry.space_group_name_H-M   'P 1'
#
loop_
_entity.id
_entity.type
_entity.pdbx_description
1 polymer ?
#
loop_
_entity_poly.entity_id
_entity_poly.type
_entity_poly.pdbx_seq_one_letter_code
_entity_poly.pdbx_strand_id
1 'polypeptide(L)'
;MLSNRQLFLNHVAQTSPSPIGIEMVKAKGIFLEDVHGKQYIDLISGFSVANIGHSNPKVIEAVKQQVEQYMHLIVYGEFIQQPQVAYAKLLADNLPPSLNSVYFTNSGTEATEGAMKLAKRVT
;
A
#
# COMPACT_ATOMS: atom_id res chain seq x y z
N MET A 1 31.06 9.41 9.32
CA MET A 1 29.92 8.48 9.17
C MET A 1 29.30 8.73 7.79
N LEU A 2 28.86 7.71 7.06
CA LEU A 2 28.23 7.90 5.75
C LEU A 2 26.86 8.59 5.92
N SER A 3 26.48 9.42 4.96
CA SER A 3 25.12 10.02 4.93
C SER A 3 24.07 9.01 4.46
N ASN A 4 22.80 9.23 4.78
CA ASN A 4 21.70 8.38 4.30
C ASN A 4 21.66 8.32 2.76
N ARG A 5 21.99 9.42 2.07
CA ARG A 5 22.12 9.44 0.61
C ARG A 5 23.24 8.53 0.11
N GLN A 6 24.41 8.51 0.78
CA GLN A 6 25.50 7.60 0.44
C GLN A 6 25.11 6.15 0.69
N LEU A 7 24.45 5.86 1.81
CA LEU A 7 23.94 4.53 2.13
C LEU A 7 22.89 4.06 1.10
N PHE A 8 21.97 4.93 0.70
CA PHE A 8 20.99 4.65 -0.35
C PHE A 8 21.67 4.25 -1.67
N LEU A 9 22.66 5.02 -2.13
CA LEU A 9 23.37 4.73 -3.39
C LEU A 9 24.24 3.47 -3.31
N ASN A 10 24.81 3.16 -2.14
CA ASN A 10 25.69 2.02 -1.96
C ASN A 10 24.94 0.70 -1.73
N HIS A 11 23.73 0.76 -1.15
CA HIS A 11 23.05 -0.42 -0.59
C HIS A 11 21.60 -0.64 -1.07
N VAL A 12 21.02 0.29 -1.83
CA VAL A 12 19.70 0.10 -2.46
C VAL A 12 19.87 -0.03 -3.97
N ALA A 13 19.22 -1.03 -4.56
CA ALA A 13 19.24 -1.21 -6.01
C ALA A 13 18.60 -0.01 -6.72
N GLN A 14 19.32 0.55 -7.70
CA GLN A 14 18.86 1.73 -8.42
C GLN A 14 17.93 1.32 -9.58
N THR A 15 16.68 1.74 -9.52
CA THR A 15 15.66 1.49 -10.57
C THR A 15 15.64 2.58 -11.65
N SER A 16 16.44 3.63 -11.48
CA SER A 16 16.64 4.73 -12.42
C SER A 16 18.11 5.14 -12.42
N PRO A 17 18.70 5.56 -13.57
CA PRO A 17 20.06 6.09 -13.61
C PRO A 17 20.23 7.43 -12.90
N SER A 18 19.14 8.11 -12.54
CA SER A 18 19.17 9.42 -11.88
C SER A 18 18.03 9.53 -10.87
N PRO A 19 18.13 8.89 -9.70
CA PRO A 19 17.13 9.02 -8.64
C PRO A 19 17.06 10.46 -8.14
N ILE A 20 15.86 10.93 -7.81
CA ILE A 20 15.63 12.27 -7.25
C ILE A 20 16.48 12.50 -5.98
N GLY A 21 16.61 11.46 -5.14
CA GLY A 21 17.58 11.43 -4.05
C GLY A 21 17.36 12.49 -2.95
N ILE A 22 16.12 12.92 -2.76
CA ILE A 22 15.71 13.81 -1.66
C ILE A 22 15.41 12.95 -0.43
N GLU A 23 15.96 13.32 0.72
CA GLU A 23 15.73 12.66 1.99
C GLU A 23 14.49 13.25 2.67
N MET A 24 13.39 12.49 2.68
CA MET A 24 12.11 12.89 3.25
C MET A 24 12.00 12.47 4.72
N VAL A 25 11.44 13.33 5.58
CA VAL A 25 11.26 13.04 7.02
C VAL A 25 9.80 12.98 7.45
N LYS A 26 8.88 13.56 6.66
CA LYS A 26 7.47 13.62 7.02
C LYS A 26 6.60 13.74 5.78
N ALA A 27 5.40 13.16 5.87
CA ALA A 27 4.35 13.32 4.88
C ALA A 27 3.00 13.44 5.58
N LYS A 28 2.18 14.45 5.23
CA LYS A 28 0.84 14.67 5.78
C LYS A 28 -0.06 15.39 4.79
N GLY A 29 -1.25 14.85 4.54
CA GLY A 29 -2.16 15.39 3.55
C GLY A 29 -1.52 15.34 2.16
N ILE A 30 -1.40 16.49 1.49
CA ILE A 30 -0.74 16.59 0.18
C ILE A 30 0.73 16.99 0.28
N PHE A 31 1.26 17.19 1.49
CA PHE A 31 2.61 17.73 1.69
C PHE A 31 3.62 16.66 2.08
N LEU A 32 4.83 16.78 1.52
CA LEU A 32 6.05 16.09 1.93
C LEU A 32 7.04 17.12 2.48
N GLU A 33 7.86 16.73 3.44
CA GLU A 33 8.87 17.58 4.08
C GLU A 33 10.22 16.87 4.08
N ASP A 34 11.27 17.56 3.63
CA ASP A 34 12.63 17.04 3.65
C ASP A 34 13.37 17.32 4.97
N VAL A 35 14.56 16.74 5.14
CA VAL A 35 15.43 16.95 6.30
C VAL A 35 15.83 18.42 6.55
N HIS A 36 15.64 19.31 5.57
CA HIS A 36 15.93 20.73 5.65
C HIS A 36 14.68 21.59 5.92
N GLY A 37 13.52 20.95 6.13
CA GLY A 37 12.24 21.61 6.37
C GLY A 37 11.58 22.17 5.11
N LYS A 38 12.10 21.87 3.91
CA LYS A 38 11.46 22.28 2.66
C LYS A 38 10.24 21.43 2.38
N GLN A 39 9.13 22.09 2.07
CA GLN A 39 7.87 21.43 1.74
C GLN A 39 7.69 21.24 0.24
N TYR A 40 7.14 20.09 -0.12
CA TYR A 40 6.79 19.71 -1.48
C TYR A 40 5.31 19.33 -1.52
N ILE A 41 4.62 19.67 -2.60
CA ILE A 41 3.27 19.16 -2.87
C ILE A 41 3.40 17.87 -3.67
N ASP A 42 2.78 16.79 -3.19
CA ASP A 42 2.69 15.53 -3.90
C ASP A 42 1.57 15.57 -4.94
N LEU A 43 1.94 15.79 -6.20
CA LEU A 43 1.03 15.82 -7.34
C LEU A 43 0.82 14.46 -8.01
N ILE A 44 1.45 13.39 -7.50
CA ILE A 44 1.36 12.03 -8.05
C ILE A 44 0.81 11.01 -7.05
N SER A 45 0.47 11.44 -5.82
CA SER A 45 -0.03 10.60 -4.74
C SER A 45 0.84 9.37 -4.48
N GLY A 46 2.17 9.53 -4.46
CA GLY A 46 3.11 8.42 -4.28
C GLY A 46 2.93 7.31 -5.32
N PHE A 47 2.78 7.68 -6.60
CA PHE A 47 2.41 6.79 -7.70
C PHE A 47 1.01 6.19 -7.56
N SER A 48 0.00 7.06 -7.37
CA SER A 48 -1.43 6.74 -7.31
C SER A 48 -1.88 5.88 -6.11
N VAL A 49 -1.11 5.90 -5.02
CA VAL A 49 -1.38 5.13 -3.79
C VAL A 49 -2.04 5.99 -2.70
N ALA A 50 -1.51 7.19 -2.47
CA ALA A 50 -1.91 8.07 -1.35
C ALA A 50 -3.18 8.91 -1.65
N ASN A 51 -4.23 8.28 -2.18
CA ASN A 51 -5.41 8.96 -2.73
C ASN A 51 -6.22 9.78 -1.70
N ILE A 52 -6.11 9.45 -0.41
CA ILE A 52 -6.75 10.18 0.70
C ILE A 52 -5.75 11.01 1.52
N GLY A 53 -4.60 11.31 0.91
CA GLY A 53 -3.48 12.01 1.53
C GLY A 53 -2.60 11.12 2.40
N HIS A 54 -1.37 11.57 2.60
CA HIS A 54 -0.38 10.94 3.46
C HIS A 54 -0.78 11.01 4.93
N SER A 55 -0.47 9.96 5.68
CA SER A 55 -0.66 9.90 7.15
C SER A 55 -2.07 10.31 7.60
N ASN A 56 -3.11 9.81 6.91
CA ASN A 56 -4.49 10.14 7.23
C ASN A 56 -4.85 9.69 8.66
N PRO A 57 -5.32 10.58 9.55
CA PRO A 57 -5.57 10.24 10.96
C PRO A 57 -6.54 9.08 11.16
N LYS A 58 -7.56 8.95 10.30
CA LYS A 58 -8.54 7.85 10.40
C LYS A 58 -7.90 6.49 10.08
N VAL A 59 -7.00 6.45 9.10
CA VAL A 59 -6.27 5.22 8.73
C VAL A 59 -5.28 4.84 9.83
N ILE A 60 -4.53 5.81 10.34
CA ILE A 60 -3.56 5.58 11.42
C ILE A 60 -4.27 5.00 12.65
N GLU A 61 -5.42 5.57 13.03
CA GLU A 61 -6.18 5.09 14.17
C GLU A 61 -6.70 3.66 13.96
N ALA A 62 -7.28 3.37 12.79
CA ALA A 62 -7.76 2.01 12.47
C ALA A 62 -6.63 0.97 12.48
N VAL A 63 -5.44 1.32 11.95
CA VAL A 63 -4.28 0.43 11.98
C VAL A 63 -3.80 0.19 13.40
N LYS A 64 -3.68 1.24 14.23
CA LYS A 64 -3.28 1.12 15.64
C LYS A 64 -4.21 0.18 16.42
N GLN A 65 -5.52 0.40 16.31
CA GLN A 65 -6.51 -0.43 16.95
C GLN A 65 -6.39 -1.90 16.52
N GLN A 66 -6.18 -2.15 15.22
CA GLN A 66 -6.06 -3.51 14.71
C GLN A 66 -4.79 -4.21 15.19
N VAL A 67 -3.63 -3.54 15.14
CA VAL A 67 -2.35 -4.18 15.52
C VAL A 67 -2.28 -4.51 17.02
N GLU A 68 -3.01 -3.80 17.87
CA GLU A 68 -3.17 -4.13 19.29
C GLU A 68 -3.96 -5.43 19.51
N GLN A 69 -4.87 -5.78 18.60
CA GLN A 69 -5.59 -7.05 18.64
C GLN A 69 -4.76 -8.18 18.02
N TYR A 70 -4.31 -7.97 16.77
CA TYR A 70 -3.39 -8.86 16.06
C TYR A 70 -2.88 -8.18 14.78
N MET A 71 -1.59 -8.37 14.49
CA MET A 71 -0.96 -7.90 13.25
C MET A 71 -1.06 -8.92 12.11
N HIS A 72 -1.05 -10.22 12.43
CA HIS A 72 -1.08 -11.29 11.45
C HIS A 72 -1.68 -12.57 12.04
N LEU A 73 -2.49 -13.26 11.24
CA LEU A 73 -3.03 -14.60 11.48
C LEU A 73 -2.87 -15.42 10.19
N ILE A 74 -3.21 -16.72 10.21
CA ILE A 74 -3.15 -17.55 9.00
C ILE A 74 -4.02 -16.94 7.88
N VAL A 75 -3.41 -16.73 6.70
CA VAL A 75 -3.96 -15.88 5.62
C VAL A 75 -4.66 -16.64 4.48
N TYR A 76 -4.75 -17.96 4.54
CA TYR A 76 -5.34 -18.78 3.47
C TYR A 76 -6.86 -18.99 3.57
N GLY A 77 -7.56 -18.07 4.26
CA GLY A 77 -9.00 -18.20 4.50
C GLY A 77 -9.37 -19.22 5.60
N GLU A 78 -8.37 -19.78 6.28
CA GLU A 78 -8.56 -20.74 7.38
C GLU A 78 -9.22 -20.11 8.61
N PHE A 79 -8.97 -18.82 8.83
CA PHE A 79 -9.61 -18.05 9.90
C PHE A 79 -10.52 -16.96 9.34
N ILE A 80 -11.64 -16.76 10.02
CA ILE A 80 -12.54 -15.64 9.76
C ILE A 80 -11.93 -14.39 10.40
N GLN A 81 -11.40 -13.49 9.57
CA GLN A 81 -10.85 -12.21 10.01
C GLN A 81 -11.86 -11.09 9.73
N GLN A 82 -12.39 -10.47 10.79
CA GLN A 82 -13.46 -9.48 10.67
C GLN A 82 -13.13 -8.33 9.67
N PRO A 83 -11.92 -7.73 9.67
CA PRO A 83 -11.59 -6.67 8.71
C PRO A 83 -11.60 -7.15 7.26
N GLN A 84 -11.10 -8.37 7.02
CA GLN A 84 -11.07 -8.99 5.69
C GLN A 84 -12.48 -9.25 5.16
N VAL A 85 -13.36 -9.83 5.99
CA VAL A 85 -14.75 -10.14 5.61
C VAL A 85 -15.54 -8.85 5.35
N ALA A 86 -15.41 -7.85 6.24
CA ALA A 86 -16.08 -6.57 6.06
C ALA A 86 -15.63 -5.87 4.77
N TYR A 87 -14.33 -5.93 4.46
CA TYR A 87 -13.81 -5.32 3.23
C TYR A 87 -14.27 -6.07 1.97
N ALA A 88 -14.26 -7.40 1.98
CA ALA A 88 -14.77 -8.21 0.87
C ALA A 88 -16.25 -7.90 0.58
N LYS A 89 -17.06 -7.77 1.63
CA LYS A 89 -18.48 -7.39 1.52
C LYS A 89 -18.64 -5.99 0.92
N LEU A 90 -17.88 -5.01 1.43
CA LEU A 90 -17.92 -3.65 0.91
C LEU A 90 -17.55 -3.59 -0.58
N LEU A 91 -16.53 -4.35 -1.01
CA LEU A 91 -16.16 -4.44 -2.41
C LEU A 91 -17.29 -5.05 -3.24
N ALA A 92 -17.82 -6.21 -2.84
CA ALA A 92 -18.90 -6.87 -3.56
C ALA A 92 -20.16 -5.99 -3.71
N ASP A 93 -20.47 -5.17 -2.70
CA ASP A 93 -21.61 -4.24 -2.74
C ASP A 93 -21.44 -3.09 -3.75
N ASN A 94 -20.20 -2.77 -4.13
CA ASN A 94 -19.88 -1.68 -5.06
C ASN A 94 -19.45 -2.18 -6.45
N LEU A 95 -19.45 -3.50 -6.68
CA LEU A 95 -19.08 -4.12 -7.94
C LEU A 95 -20.32 -4.68 -8.66
N PRO A 96 -20.23 -4.95 -9.98
CA PRO A 96 -21.29 -5.65 -10.70
C PRO A 96 -21.67 -6.98 -10.01
N PRO A 97 -22.95 -7.43 -10.08
CA PRO A 97 -23.40 -8.65 -9.39
C PRO A 97 -22.64 -9.94 -9.75
N SER A 98 -22.00 -9.97 -10.92
CA SER A 98 -21.15 -11.08 -11.38
C SER A 98 -19.77 -11.12 -10.69
N LEU A 99 -19.35 -10.04 -10.03
CA LEU A 99 -18.09 -9.93 -9.29
C LEU A 99 -18.39 -9.91 -7.78
N ASN A 100 -18.76 -11.07 -7.25
CA ASN A 100 -19.31 -11.23 -5.90
C ASN A 100 -18.42 -12.05 -4.93
N SER A 101 -17.20 -12.39 -5.34
CA SER A 101 -16.21 -13.10 -4.53
C SER A 101 -14.84 -12.46 -4.70
N VAL A 102 -14.10 -12.29 -3.59
CA VAL A 102 -12.86 -11.52 -3.54
C VAL A 102 -11.73 -12.40 -3.06
N TYR A 103 -10.64 -12.44 -3.84
CA TYR A 103 -9.36 -13.01 -3.42
C TYR A 103 -8.36 -11.86 -3.21
N PHE A 104 -7.82 -11.74 -2.01
CA PHE A 104 -6.89 -10.67 -1.65
C PHE A 104 -5.45 -11.02 -2.01
N THR A 105 -4.72 -10.04 -2.55
CA THR A 105 -3.28 -10.11 -2.84
C THR A 105 -2.58 -8.88 -2.29
N ASN A 106 -1.26 -8.91 -2.21
CA ASN A 106 -0.46 -7.80 -1.68
C ASN A 106 -0.09 -6.76 -2.75
N SER A 107 -0.19 -7.13 -4.03
CA SER A 107 0.15 -6.24 -5.14
C SER A 107 -0.77 -6.41 -6.35
N GLY A 108 -0.76 -5.41 -7.24
CA GLY A 108 -1.43 -5.47 -8.53
C GLY A 108 -0.83 -6.51 -9.48
N THR A 109 0.48 -6.78 -9.37
CA THR A 109 1.15 -7.85 -10.12
C THR A 109 0.58 -9.21 -9.74
N GLU A 110 0.49 -9.51 -8.44
CA GLU A 110 -0.11 -10.75 -7.94
C GLU A 110 -1.58 -10.89 -8.35
N ALA A 111 -2.36 -9.79 -8.28
CA ALA A 111 -3.75 -9.78 -8.70
C ALA A 111 -3.89 -10.14 -10.19
N THR A 112 -3.04 -9.55 -11.04
CA THR A 112 -3.03 -9.79 -12.49
C THR A 112 -2.63 -11.24 -12.80
N GLU A 113 -1.56 -11.74 -12.20
CA GLU A 113 -1.14 -13.13 -12.39
C GLU A 113 -2.19 -14.12 -11.89
N GLY A 114 -2.79 -13.85 -10.73
CA GLY A 114 -3.86 -14.67 -10.14
C GLY A 114 -5.08 -14.75 -11.06
N ALA A 115 -5.51 -13.60 -11.59
CA ALA A 115 -6.60 -13.53 -12.55
C ALA A 115 -6.30 -14.31 -13.83
N MET A 116 -5.09 -14.19 -14.38
CA MET A 116 -4.67 -14.95 -15.57
C MET A 116 -4.66 -16.47 -15.31
N LYS A 117 -4.13 -16.90 -14.16
CA LYS A 117 -4.11 -18.32 -13.76
C LYS A 117 -5.53 -18.87 -13.59
N LEU A 118 -6.42 -18.10 -12.96
CA LEU A 118 -7.83 -18.48 -12.80
C LEU A 118 -8.52 -18.60 -14.16
N ALA A 119 -8.39 -17.59 -15.02
CA ALA A 119 -8.96 -17.60 -16.37
C ALA A 119 -8.48 -18.83 -17.16
N LYS A 120 -7.17 -19.08 -17.19
CA LYS A 120 -6.58 -20.23 -17.89
C LYS A 120 -7.03 -21.58 -17.31
N ARG A 121 -7.36 -21.64 -16.02
CA ARG A 121 -7.83 -22.88 -15.38
C ARG A 121 -9.27 -23.22 -15.78
N VAL A 122 -10.09 -22.21 -16.06
CA VAL A 122 -11.53 -22.37 -16.35
C VAL A 122 -11.87 -22.37 -17.84
N THR A 123 -10.98 -21.86 -18.71
CA THR A 123 -11.12 -21.89 -20.18
C THR A 123 -10.16 -22.87 -20.84
#